data_AF-A0A5M6CKK3-F1
#
_entry.id   AF-A0A5M6CKK3-F1
#
_cell.length_a   1.000
_cell.length_b   1.000
_cell.length_c   1.000
_cell.angle_alpha   90.00
_cell.angle_beta   90.00
_cell.angle_gamma   90.00
#
_symmetry.space_group_name_H-M   'P 1'
#
loop_
_entity.id
_entity.type
_entity.pdbx_description
1 polymer ?
#
loop_
_entity_poly.entity_id
_entity_poly.type
_entity_poly.pdbx_seq_one_letter_code
_entity_poly.pdbx_strand_id
1 'polypeptide(L)'
;MPISNLNNDHFEIEDREQINQAWSTIMTILTSKTRNLTPKERLKYGSVSEENKLVVQKVLEYHENQPHLSSPDVDFWELQADWSDRMFLAGFMSKMVEATNICNNVRITHDYDAFQNSRVDYKHCKYKMETEPGAGFEAKYKDLLYFFKSYVEPAGDDTEAGNVTAGQ
;
A
#
# COMPACT_ATOMS: atom_id res chain seq x y z
N MET A 1 27.60 9.49 7.50
CA MET A 1 26.48 9.93 8.37
C MET A 1 25.24 9.24 7.85
N PRO A 2 24.40 8.62 8.71
CA PRO A 2 23.12 8.09 8.23
C PRO A 2 22.31 9.23 7.62
N ILE A 3 21.65 8.97 6.50
CA ILE A 3 20.80 9.95 5.84
C ILE A 3 19.63 10.21 6.79
N SER A 4 19.34 11.47 7.12
CA SER A 4 18.20 11.87 7.94
C SER A 4 17.33 12.82 7.15
N ASN A 5 16.02 12.80 7.41
CA ASN A 5 15.03 13.61 6.72
C ASN A 5 14.90 13.22 5.24
N LEU A 6 14.65 11.94 5.00
CA LEU A 6 14.37 11.38 3.68
C LEU A 6 13.12 11.99 3.04
N ASN A 7 12.12 12.36 3.85
CA ASN A 7 10.93 13.06 3.38
C ASN A 7 10.53 14.18 4.36
N ASN A 8 10.62 15.43 3.89
CA ASN A 8 10.25 16.63 4.64
C ASN A 8 8.83 17.12 4.36
N ASP A 9 8.14 16.53 3.40
CA ASP A 9 6.77 16.88 3.10
C ASP A 9 5.86 16.14 4.07
N HIS A 10 4.94 16.88 4.69
CA HIS A 10 4.03 16.35 5.69
C HIS A 10 2.60 16.60 5.27
N PHE A 11 1.72 15.64 5.56
CA PHE A 11 0.29 15.82 5.37
C PHE A 11 -0.24 16.90 6.32
N GLU A 12 -0.67 18.01 5.74
CA GLU A 12 -1.40 19.06 6.43
C GLU A 12 -2.80 18.58 6.84
N ILE A 13 -3.48 19.36 7.68
CA ILE A 13 -4.84 19.04 8.10
C ILE A 13 -5.76 18.97 6.87
N GLU A 14 -5.61 19.92 5.95
CA GLU A 14 -6.41 20.00 4.73
C GLU A 14 -6.22 18.76 3.83
N ASP A 15 -4.97 18.29 3.62
CA ASP A 15 -4.70 17.09 2.83
C ASP A 15 -5.46 15.86 3.37
N ARG A 16 -5.43 15.68 4.69
CA ARG A 16 -6.08 14.55 5.37
C ARG A 16 -7.60 14.63 5.22
N GLU A 17 -8.16 15.81 5.34
CA GLU A 17 -9.60 16.03 5.16
C GLU A 17 -10.03 15.73 3.72
N GLN A 18 -9.30 16.25 2.72
CA GLN A 18 -9.59 16.02 1.31
C GLN A 18 -9.50 14.53 0.94
N ILE A 19 -8.47 13.82 1.41
CA ILE A 19 -8.32 12.37 1.19
C ILE A 19 -9.51 11.59 1.78
N ASN A 20 -9.88 11.90 3.03
CA ASN A 20 -10.99 11.22 3.69
C ASN A 20 -12.35 11.53 3.03
N GLN A 21 -12.55 12.76 2.57
CA GLN A 21 -13.74 13.14 1.84
C GLN A 21 -13.83 12.39 0.50
N ALA A 22 -12.74 12.35 -0.26
CA ALA A 22 -12.68 11.61 -1.52
C ALA A 22 -12.97 10.11 -1.31
N TRP A 23 -12.38 9.50 -0.28
CA TRP A 23 -12.65 8.10 0.07
C TRP A 23 -14.12 7.87 0.43
N SER A 24 -14.72 8.77 1.21
CA SER A 24 -16.15 8.71 1.56
C SER A 24 -17.05 8.76 0.33
N THR A 25 -16.73 9.64 -0.64
CA THR A 25 -17.45 9.72 -1.91
C THR A 25 -17.32 8.42 -2.70
N ILE A 26 -16.12 7.87 -2.83
CA ILE A 26 -15.86 6.57 -3.50
C ILE A 26 -16.73 5.48 -2.86
N MET A 27 -16.69 5.37 -1.53
CA MET A 27 -17.42 4.33 -0.81
C MET A 27 -18.93 4.47 -0.94
N THR A 28 -19.46 5.70 -0.95
CA THR A 28 -20.88 5.96 -1.15
C THR A 28 -21.33 5.48 -2.54
N ILE A 29 -20.56 5.80 -3.59
CA ILE A 29 -20.86 5.38 -4.97
C ILE A 29 -20.81 3.86 -5.09
N LEU A 30 -19.72 3.23 -4.62
CA LEU A 30 -19.56 1.76 -4.72
C LEU A 30 -20.64 1.02 -3.94
N THR A 31 -20.99 1.50 -2.74
CA THR A 31 -22.05 0.88 -1.92
C THR A 31 -23.40 0.95 -2.61
N SER A 32 -23.72 2.04 -3.33
CA SER A 32 -24.96 2.16 -4.10
C SER A 32 -25.11 1.14 -5.23
N LYS A 33 -23.99 0.55 -5.68
CA LYS A 33 -23.94 -0.46 -6.74
C LYS A 33 -23.63 -1.87 -6.24
N THR A 34 -23.41 -2.03 -4.93
CA THR A 34 -23.02 -3.31 -4.35
C THR A 34 -24.24 -4.14 -3.97
N ARG A 35 -24.19 -5.45 -4.24
CA ARG A 35 -25.09 -6.44 -3.64
C ARG A 35 -24.31 -7.26 -2.62
N ASN A 36 -24.92 -7.50 -1.46
CA ASN A 36 -24.32 -8.37 -0.46
C ASN A 36 -24.31 -9.82 -0.96
N LEU A 37 -23.11 -10.40 -1.08
CA LEU A 37 -22.91 -11.79 -1.47
C LEU A 37 -22.60 -12.65 -0.26
N THR A 38 -23.33 -13.75 -0.09
CA THR A 38 -22.98 -14.82 0.85
C THR A 38 -21.66 -15.50 0.45
N PRO A 39 -20.97 -16.20 1.36
CA PRO A 39 -19.75 -16.94 1.00
C PRO A 39 -19.95 -17.94 -0.14
N LYS A 40 -21.11 -18.61 -0.19
CA LYS A 40 -21.46 -19.53 -1.28
C LYS A 40 -21.64 -18.82 -2.61
N GLU A 41 -22.29 -17.66 -2.61
CA GLU A 41 -22.45 -16.83 -3.82
C GLU A 41 -21.12 -16.27 -4.31
N ARG A 42 -20.21 -15.87 -3.40
CA ARG A 42 -18.86 -15.43 -3.78
C ARG A 42 -18.08 -16.53 -4.48
N LEU A 43 -18.16 -17.77 -4.00
CA LEU A 43 -17.53 -18.92 -4.66
C LEU A 43 -18.18 -19.20 -6.02
N LYS A 44 -19.51 -19.18 -6.09
CA LYS A 44 -20.25 -19.47 -7.32
C LYS A 44 -19.99 -18.40 -8.40
N TYR A 45 -20.16 -17.12 -8.09
CA TYR A 45 -20.04 -16.02 -9.04
C TYR A 45 -18.58 -15.61 -9.29
N GLY A 46 -17.69 -15.84 -8.32
CA GLY A 46 -16.24 -15.66 -8.48
C GLY A 46 -15.55 -16.77 -9.25
N SER A 47 -16.25 -17.84 -9.65
CA SER A 47 -15.67 -18.98 -10.38
C SER A 47 -15.31 -18.69 -11.84
N VAL A 48 -15.68 -17.51 -12.37
CA VAL A 48 -15.33 -17.11 -13.73
C VAL A 48 -13.84 -16.75 -13.80
N SER A 49 -13.04 -17.67 -14.34
CA SER A 49 -11.60 -17.50 -14.56
C SER A 49 -11.30 -16.37 -15.57
N GLU A 50 -10.07 -15.84 -15.57
CA GLU A 50 -9.64 -14.86 -16.58
C GLU A 50 -9.75 -15.40 -18.02
N GLU A 51 -9.52 -16.69 -18.23
CA GLU A 51 -9.71 -17.32 -19.54
C GLU A 51 -11.17 -17.28 -19.99
N ASN A 52 -12.13 -17.54 -19.08
CA ASN A 52 -13.55 -17.45 -19.39
C ASN A 52 -14.00 -16.01 -19.67
N LYS A 53 -13.28 -15.01 -19.14
CA LYS A 53 -13.54 -13.59 -19.43
C LYS A 53 -13.17 -13.23 -20.88
N LEU A 54 -12.18 -13.89 -21.47
CA LEU A 54 -11.86 -13.71 -22.91
C LEU A 54 -12.99 -14.18 -23.82
N VAL A 55 -13.79 -15.15 -23.39
CA VAL A 55 -14.98 -15.58 -24.14
C VAL A 55 -16.00 -14.44 -24.25
N VAL A 56 -16.24 -13.72 -23.15
CA VAL A 56 -17.16 -12.57 -23.13
C VAL A 56 -16.69 -11.48 -24.09
N GLN A 57 -15.40 -11.15 -24.03
CA GLN A 57 -14.80 -10.21 -24.98
C GLN A 57 -15.01 -10.68 -26.42
N LYS A 58 -14.79 -11.97 -26.70
CA LYS A 58 -14.92 -12.49 -28.06
C LYS A 58 -16.36 -12.45 -28.57
N VAL A 59 -17.33 -12.72 -27.70
CA VAL A 59 -18.76 -12.61 -28.02
C VAL A 59 -19.13 -11.16 -28.37
N LEU A 60 -18.66 -10.18 -27.60
CA LEU A 60 -18.88 -8.76 -27.88
C LEU A 60 -18.22 -8.34 -29.22
N GLU A 61 -17.00 -8.82 -29.49
CA GLU A 61 -16.34 -8.59 -30.79
C GLU A 61 -17.13 -9.15 -31.97
N TYR A 62 -17.70 -10.36 -31.84
CA TYR A 62 -18.56 -10.92 -32.89
C TYR A 62 -19.88 -10.17 -33.04
N HIS A 63 -20.47 -9.71 -31.94
CA HIS A 63 -21.67 -8.90 -31.99
C HIS A 63 -21.45 -7.59 -32.76
N GLU A 64 -20.33 -6.91 -32.50
CA GLU A 64 -19.96 -5.65 -33.16
C GLU A 64 -19.64 -5.84 -34.65
N ASN A 65 -18.85 -6.86 -34.99
CA ASN A 65 -18.35 -7.05 -36.36
C ASN A 65 -19.28 -7.90 -37.25
N GLN A 66 -20.06 -8.80 -36.66
CA GLN A 66 -20.91 -9.78 -37.36
C GLN A 66 -22.26 -9.96 -36.63
N PRO A 67 -23.09 -8.90 -36.51
CA PRO A 67 -24.32 -8.93 -35.72
C PRO A 67 -25.34 -9.98 -36.20
N HIS A 68 -25.29 -10.39 -37.47
CA HIS A 68 -26.15 -11.45 -38.01
C HIS A 68 -25.92 -12.84 -37.38
N LEU A 69 -24.78 -13.06 -36.72
CA LEU A 69 -24.48 -14.28 -35.96
C LEU A 69 -24.94 -14.21 -34.50
N SER A 70 -25.43 -13.05 -34.07
CA SER A 70 -25.84 -12.84 -32.68
C SER A 70 -27.15 -13.55 -32.39
N SER A 71 -27.22 -14.17 -31.20
CA SER A 71 -28.47 -14.77 -30.73
C SER A 71 -29.51 -13.67 -30.42
N PRO A 72 -30.74 -13.76 -30.91
CA PRO A 72 -31.78 -12.79 -30.59
C PRO A 72 -32.23 -12.83 -29.12
N ASP A 73 -31.87 -13.89 -28.39
CA ASP A 73 -32.26 -14.09 -26.98
C ASP A 73 -31.33 -13.39 -25.98
N VAL A 74 -30.20 -12.83 -26.44
CA VAL A 74 -29.22 -12.15 -25.59
C VAL A 74 -29.46 -10.64 -25.60
N ASP A 75 -29.59 -10.06 -24.41
CA ASP A 75 -29.55 -8.61 -24.25
C ASP A 75 -28.10 -8.12 -24.33
N PHE A 76 -27.67 -7.80 -25.56
CA PHE A 76 -26.31 -7.32 -25.80
C PHE A 76 -26.04 -5.93 -25.23
N TRP A 77 -27.08 -5.12 -24.99
CA TRP A 77 -26.91 -3.81 -24.36
C TRP A 77 -26.51 -3.96 -22.90
N GLU A 78 -27.22 -4.82 -22.16
CA GLU A 78 -26.86 -5.13 -20.77
C GLU A 78 -25.50 -5.84 -20.69
N LEU A 79 -25.22 -6.80 -21.57
CA LEU A 79 -23.93 -7.49 -21.61
C LEU A 79 -22.75 -6.51 -21.80
N GLN A 80 -22.91 -5.53 -22.70
CA GLN A 80 -21.89 -4.52 -22.94
C GLN A 80 -21.73 -3.58 -21.74
N ALA A 81 -22.83 -3.18 -21.10
CA ALA A 81 -22.80 -2.36 -19.89
C ALA A 81 -22.08 -3.09 -18.74
N ASP A 82 -22.44 -4.35 -18.46
CA ASP A 82 -21.81 -5.20 -17.45
C ASP A 82 -20.30 -5.35 -17.69
N TRP A 83 -19.91 -5.58 -18.94
CA TRP A 83 -18.51 -5.74 -19.31
C TRP A 83 -17.73 -4.43 -19.14
N SER A 84 -18.32 -3.30 -19.52
CA SER A 84 -17.74 -1.97 -19.33
C SER A 84 -17.52 -1.66 -17.84
N ASP A 85 -18.53 -1.89 -16.99
CA ASP A 85 -18.43 -1.68 -15.55
C ASP A 85 -17.37 -2.57 -14.92
N ARG A 86 -17.27 -3.84 -15.35
CA ARG A 86 -16.18 -4.75 -14.94
C ARG A 86 -14.80 -4.18 -15.29
N MET A 87 -14.62 -3.69 -16.51
CA MET A 87 -13.34 -3.14 -16.96
C MET A 87 -12.94 -1.90 -16.16
N PHE A 88 -13.90 -1.02 -15.91
CA PHE A 88 -13.71 0.14 -15.04
C PHE A 88 -13.27 -0.27 -13.63
N LEU A 89 -13.98 -1.22 -13.00
CA LEU A 89 -13.66 -1.70 -11.65
C LEU A 89 -12.28 -2.37 -11.57
N ALA A 90 -11.91 -3.18 -12.57
CA ALA A 90 -10.58 -3.79 -12.62
C ALA A 90 -9.45 -2.75 -12.71
N GLY A 91 -9.64 -1.71 -13.54
CA GLY A 91 -8.72 -0.58 -13.62
C GLY A 91 -8.66 0.21 -12.31
N PHE A 92 -9.80 0.45 -11.67
CA PHE A 92 -9.87 1.15 -10.39
C PHE A 92 -9.18 0.36 -9.26
N MET A 93 -9.34 -0.96 -9.22
CA MET A 93 -8.61 -1.83 -8.29
C MET A 93 -7.10 -1.72 -8.46
N SER A 94 -6.61 -1.64 -9.70
CA SER A 94 -5.18 -1.46 -9.98
C SER A 94 -4.66 -0.13 -9.43
N LYS A 95 -5.44 0.95 -9.56
CA LYS A 95 -5.11 2.26 -8.95
C LYS A 95 -5.08 2.22 -7.43
N MET A 96 -5.96 1.45 -6.78
CA MET A 96 -5.93 1.29 -5.32
C MET A 96 -4.68 0.55 -4.83
N VAL A 97 -4.21 -0.44 -5.59
CA VAL A 97 -2.92 -1.11 -5.31
C VAL A 97 -1.77 -0.14 -5.43
N GLU A 98 -1.74 0.68 -6.50
CA GLU A 98 -0.73 1.73 -6.67
C GLU A 98 -0.76 2.76 -5.52
N ALA A 99 -1.95 3.25 -5.15
CA ALA A 99 -2.11 4.15 -4.01
C ALA A 99 -1.60 3.53 -2.70
N THR A 100 -1.82 2.23 -2.49
CA THR A 100 -1.28 1.50 -1.34
C THR A 100 0.24 1.50 -1.32
N ASN A 101 0.88 1.31 -2.48
CA ASN A 101 2.34 1.36 -2.59
C ASN A 101 2.88 2.76 -2.30
N ILE A 102 2.24 3.81 -2.81
CA ILE A 102 2.60 5.20 -2.53
C ILE A 102 2.51 5.48 -1.02
N CYS A 103 1.38 5.13 -0.39
CA CYS A 103 1.19 5.26 1.05
C CYS A 103 2.27 4.52 1.85
N ASN A 104 2.63 3.31 1.43
CA ASN A 104 3.64 2.52 2.13
C ASN A 104 5.04 3.14 1.99
N ASN A 105 5.39 3.68 0.82
CA ASN A 105 6.66 4.37 0.61
C ASN A 105 6.79 5.59 1.52
N VAL A 106 5.76 6.46 1.54
CA VAL A 106 5.73 7.64 2.41
C VAL A 106 5.83 7.23 3.88
N ARG A 107 5.08 6.22 4.29
CA ARG A 107 5.13 5.68 5.65
C ARG A 107 6.54 5.19 6.02
N ILE A 108 7.16 4.36 5.18
CA ILE A 108 8.51 3.81 5.44
C ILE A 108 9.53 4.95 5.60
N THR A 109 9.47 5.98 4.74
CA THR A 109 10.39 7.13 4.85
C THR A 109 10.22 7.88 6.17
N HIS A 110 8.98 8.18 6.58
CA HIS A 110 8.73 8.85 7.85
C HIS A 110 9.05 7.97 9.07
N ASP A 111 8.75 6.67 9.02
CA ASP A 111 9.10 5.71 10.08
C ASP A 111 10.61 5.69 10.31
N TYR A 112 11.39 5.68 9.22
CA TYR A 112 12.85 5.72 9.28
C TYR A 112 13.35 7.03 9.90
N ASP A 113 12.86 8.18 9.43
CA ASP A 113 13.26 9.50 9.95
C ASP A 113 12.90 9.66 11.43
N ALA A 114 11.70 9.25 11.83
CA ALA A 114 11.25 9.26 13.21
C ALA A 114 12.15 8.37 14.10
N PHE A 115 12.57 7.21 13.59
CA PHE A 115 13.47 6.33 14.33
C PHE A 115 14.90 6.90 14.44
N GLN A 116 15.46 7.51 13.39
CA GLN A 116 16.76 8.16 13.47
C GLN A 116 16.75 9.31 14.49
N ASN A 117 15.70 10.14 14.51
CA ASN A 117 15.55 11.20 15.51
C ASN A 117 15.42 10.63 16.94
N SER A 118 14.70 9.52 17.10
CA SER A 118 14.60 8.81 18.38
C SER A 118 15.96 8.28 18.87
N ARG A 119 16.84 7.82 17.95
CA ARG A 119 18.21 7.41 18.30
C ARG A 119 19.06 8.60 18.77
N VAL A 120 18.88 9.77 18.17
CA VAL A 120 19.59 11.00 18.59
C VAL A 120 19.17 11.39 20.00
N ASP A 121 17.86 11.39 20.28
CA ASP A 121 17.34 11.67 21.63
C ASP A 121 17.82 10.64 22.66
N TYR A 122 17.84 9.35 22.31
CA TYR A 122 18.39 8.30 23.17
C TYR A 122 19.87 8.54 23.52
N LYS A 123 20.70 8.90 22.55
CA LYS A 123 22.12 9.25 22.78
C LYS A 123 22.26 10.50 23.65
N HIS A 124 21.41 11.50 23.44
CA HIS A 124 21.37 12.69 24.28
C HIS A 124 21.01 12.36 25.74
N CYS A 125 20.02 11.48 25.96
CA CYS A 125 19.64 11.03 27.29
C CYS A 125 20.79 10.32 28.00
N LYS A 126 21.53 9.45 27.29
CA LYS A 126 22.72 8.79 27.84
C LYS A 126 23.79 9.82 28.27
N TYR A 127 24.09 10.78 27.41
CA TYR A 127 25.06 11.85 27.71
C TYR A 127 24.63 12.64 28.95
N LYS A 128 23.37 13.09 29.02
CA LYS A 128 22.84 13.87 30.14
C LYS A 128 22.75 13.09 31.45
N MET A 129 22.47 11.79 31.40
CA MET A 129 22.54 10.92 32.58
C MET A 129 23.94 10.94 33.22
N GLU A 130 25.00 10.97 32.40
CA GLU A 130 26.38 10.98 32.86
C GLU A 130 26.83 12.37 33.34
N THR A 131 26.36 13.45 32.69
CA THR A 131 26.80 14.82 33.00
C THR A 131 25.92 15.57 34.01
N GLU A 132 24.65 15.17 34.18
CA GLU A 132 23.66 15.83 35.06
C GLU A 132 22.87 14.78 35.90
N PRO A 133 23.50 14.14 36.89
CA PRO A 133 22.84 13.13 37.72
C PRO A 133 21.64 13.70 38.48
N GLY A 134 20.55 12.93 38.56
CA GLY A 134 19.33 13.30 39.31
C GLY A 134 18.29 14.11 38.52
N ALA A 135 18.57 14.51 37.28
CA ALA A 135 17.64 15.27 36.43
C ALA A 135 16.59 14.42 35.68
N GLY A 136 16.44 13.13 36.02
CA GLY A 136 15.44 12.23 35.43
C GLY A 136 15.84 11.53 34.12
N PHE A 137 16.99 11.89 33.51
CA PHE A 137 17.49 11.25 32.28
C PHE A 137 17.81 9.76 32.44
N GLU A 138 18.18 9.33 33.65
CA GLU A 138 18.47 7.92 33.95
C GLU A 138 17.24 7.02 33.76
N ALA A 139 16.06 7.47 34.21
CA ALA A 139 14.81 6.73 34.05
C ALA A 139 14.45 6.60 32.57
N LYS A 140 14.44 7.73 31.83
CA LYS A 140 14.17 7.75 30.38
C LYS A 140 15.15 6.86 29.60
N TYR A 141 16.45 6.90 29.92
CA TYR A 141 17.45 6.05 29.28
C TYR A 141 17.19 4.56 29.51
N LYS A 142 16.87 4.15 30.74
CA LYS A 142 16.59 2.75 31.07
C LYS A 142 15.34 2.23 30.37
N ASP A 143 14.29 3.05 30.28
CA ASP A 143 13.06 2.69 29.58
C ASP A 143 13.32 2.49 28.07
N LEU A 144 14.04 3.42 27.43
CA LEU A 144 14.37 3.31 26.01
C LEU A 144 15.35 2.18 25.71
N LEU A 145 16.31 1.90 26.60
CA LEU A 145 17.32 0.85 26.43
C LEU A 145 16.70 -0.54 26.20
N TYR A 146 15.55 -0.82 26.79
CA TYR A 146 14.84 -2.09 26.56
C TYR A 146 14.50 -2.31 25.09
N PHE A 147 14.04 -1.27 24.40
CA PHE A 147 13.65 -1.33 22.99
C PHE A 147 14.85 -1.37 22.03
N PHE A 148 15.96 -0.73 22.38
CA PHE A 148 17.18 -0.76 21.54
C PHE A 148 17.97 -2.06 21.67
N LYS A 149 17.86 -2.79 22.80
CA LYS A 149 18.52 -4.10 22.97
C LYS A 149 17.92 -5.21 22.12
N SER A 150 16.63 -5.12 21.80
CA SER A 150 15.93 -6.09 20.94
C SER A 150 16.03 -5.75 19.45
N TYR A 151 16.59 -4.58 19.11
CA TYR A 151 16.75 -4.14 17.73
C TYR A 151 18.05 -4.67 17.13
N VAL A 152 17.94 -5.42 16.02
CA VAL A 152 19.07 -5.77 15.15
C VAL A 152 18.91 -4.95 13.88
N GLU A 153 19.88 -4.06 13.63
CA GLU A 153 19.91 -3.26 12.40
C GLU A 153 20.10 -4.23 11.22
N PRO A 154 19.18 -4.29 10.24
CA PRO A 154 19.36 -5.14 9.08
C PRO A 154 20.61 -4.69 8.34
N ALA A 155 21.46 -5.65 7.94
CA ALA A 155 22.65 -5.36 7.16
C ALA A 155 22.24 -4.59 5.90
N GLY A 156 22.73 -3.36 5.77
CA GLY A 156 22.69 -2.65 4.49
C GLY A 156 23.45 -3.49 3.48
N ASP A 157 22.91 -3.60 2.26
CA ASP A 157 23.52 -4.34 1.16
C ASP A 157 24.72 -3.54 0.63
N ASP A 158 25.72 -3.37 1.48
CA ASP A 158 27.03 -2.81 1.16
C ASP A 158 27.91 -3.97 0.68
N THR A 159 27.50 -4.66 -0.39
CA THR A 159 28.42 -5.50 -1.16
C THR A 159 29.37 -4.59 -1.94
N GLU A 160 30.28 -3.92 -1.24
CA GLU A 160 31.61 -3.67 -1.80
C GLU A 160 32.31 -5.02 -1.87
N ALA A 161 32.38 -5.58 -3.08
CA ALA A 161 33.27 -6.67 -3.43
C ALA A 161 34.73 -6.24 -3.24
N GLY A 162 35.18 -6.18 -1.99
CA GLY A 162 36.56 -5.98 -1.58
C GLY A 162 37.29 -7.32 -1.57
N ASN A 163 37.80 -7.69 -2.74
CA ASN A 163 38.71 -8.80 -2.96
C ASN A 163 39.90 -8.70 -1.98
N VAL A 164 40.00 -9.58 -0.99
CA VAL A 164 41.25 -9.79 -0.24
C VAL A 164 41.72 -11.21 -0.48
N THR A 165 42.57 -11.29 -1.49
CA THR A 165 43.41 -12.40 -1.89
C THR A 165 44.07 -13.08 -0.69
N ALA A 166 43.92 -14.41 -0.63
CA ALA A 166 44.76 -15.27 0.18
C ALA A 166 46.24 -15.07 -0.18
N GLY A 167 47.12 -14.91 0.82
CA GLY A 167 48.55 -14.85 0.54
C GLY A 167 49.42 -14.52 1.75
N GLN A 168 49.90 -15.61 2.37
CA GLN A 168 51.14 -15.75 3.18
C GLN A 168 51.12 -15.26 4.62
#